data_AF-A0A528FAH6-F1
#
_entry.id   AF-A0A528FAH6-F1
#
_cell.length_a   1.000
_cell.length_b   1.000
_cell.length_c   1.000
_cell.angle_alpha   90.00
_cell.angle_beta   90.00
_cell.angle_gamma   90.00
#
_symmetry.space_group_name_H-M   'P 1'
#
loop_
_entity.id
_entity.type
_entity.pdbx_description
1 polymer ?
#
loop_
_entity_poly.entity_id
_entity_poly.type
_entity_poly.pdbx_seq_one_letter_code
_entity_poly.pdbx_strand_id
1 'polypeptide(L)' 'PGSDRANICNRTLSGEGAQLELPPSLRRRLASEAESLQAFCEAVRKALLSMAAT' A
#
# COMPACT_ATOMS: atom_id res chain seq x y z
N PRO A 1 -3.34 -1.63 14.09
CA PRO A 1 -3.79 -0.48 13.26
C PRO A 1 -2.67 0.57 13.15
N GLY A 2 -2.26 0.94 11.94
CA GLY A 2 -1.11 1.83 11.68
C GLY A 2 -1.37 3.33 11.94
N SER A 3 -2.27 3.68 12.85
CA SER A 3 -2.68 5.07 13.14
C SER A 3 -1.86 5.76 14.23
N ASP A 4 -0.95 5.03 14.89
CA ASP A 4 -0.07 5.58 15.92
C ASP A 4 0.91 6.60 15.30
N ARG A 5 1.11 7.75 15.94
CA ARG A 5 2.10 8.77 15.51
C ARG A 5 3.53 8.24 15.54
N ALA A 6 3.82 7.26 16.39
CA ALA A 6 5.13 6.62 16.46
C ALA A 6 5.37 5.63 15.29
N ASN A 7 4.33 5.22 14.57
CA ASN A 7 4.47 4.38 13.38
C ASN A 7 5.33 5.11 12.33
N ILE A 8 6.32 4.42 11.77
CA ILE A 8 7.24 5.01 10.78
C ILE A 8 6.52 5.58 9.56
N CYS A 9 5.41 4.98 9.12
CA CYS A 9 4.60 5.47 8.01
C CYS A 9 4.04 6.88 8.27
N ASN A 10 3.74 7.24 9.52
CA ASN A 10 3.14 8.53 9.89
C ASN A 10 4.19 9.59 10.27
N ARG A 11 5.49 9.31 10.08
CA ARG A 11 6.58 10.24 10.40
C ARG A 11 7.04 11.07 9.19
N THR A 12 6.13 11.29 8.24
CA THR A 12 6.30 12.18 7.08
C THR A 12 6.17 13.66 7.49
N LEU A 13 6.46 14.60 6.59
CA LEU A 13 6.29 16.04 6.86
C LEU A 13 4.86 16.44 7.20
N SER A 14 3.86 15.75 6.63
CA SER A 14 2.43 15.96 6.94
C SER A 14 1.96 15.19 8.17
N GLY A 15 2.75 14.25 8.67
CA GLY A 15 2.33 13.31 9.71
C GLY A 15 1.37 12.21 9.21
N GLU A 16 1.18 12.10 7.89
CA GLU A 16 0.26 11.15 7.27
C GLU A 16 1.00 10.06 6.49
N GLY A 17 0.52 8.82 6.58
CA GLY A 17 1.01 7.70 5.80
C GLY A 17 0.01 6.55 5.74
N ALA A 18 0.31 5.58 4.88
CA ALA A 18 -0.50 4.39 4.70
C ALA A 18 0.34 3.14 4.95
N GLN A 19 -0.26 2.14 5.61
CA GLN A 19 0.33 0.82 5.85
C GLN A 19 -0.60 -0.24 5.26
N LEU A 20 -0.04 -1.12 4.41
CA LEU A 20 -0.74 -2.29 3.89
C LEU A 20 -0.22 -3.54 4.57
N GLU A 21 -1.10 -4.25 5.29
CA GLU A 21 -0.79 -5.55 5.87
C GLU A 21 -1.39 -6.66 5.00
N LEU A 22 -0.52 -7.46 4.36
CA LEU A 22 -0.95 -8.52 3.45
C LEU A 22 -0.85 -9.88 4.13
N PRO A 23 -1.92 -10.70 4.14
CA PRO A 23 -1.86 -12.04 4.69
C PRO A 23 -0.89 -12.94 3.88
N PRO A 24 -0.27 -13.96 4.51
CA PRO A 24 0.71 -14.82 3.83
C PRO A 24 0.17 -15.50 2.57
N SER A 25 -1.11 -15.87 2.54
CA SER A 25 -1.77 -16.45 1.36
C SER A 25 -1.76 -15.49 0.17
N LEU A 26 -2.11 -14.22 0.40
CA LEU A 26 -2.09 -13.19 -0.63
C LEU A 26 -0.66 -12.93 -1.12
N ARG A 27 0.32 -12.84 -0.22
CA ARG A 27 1.73 -12.64 -0.63
C ARG A 27 2.24 -13.78 -1.51
N ARG A 28 1.92 -15.04 -1.19
CA ARG A 28 2.27 -16.20 -2.03
C ARG A 28 1.62 -16.10 -3.39
N ARG A 29 0.33 -15.75 -3.43
CA ARG A 29 -0.41 -15.57 -4.68
C ARG A 29 0.22 -14.50 -5.58
N LEU A 30 0.54 -13.33 -5.02
CA LEU A 30 1.21 -12.25 -5.74
C LEU A 30 2.60 -12.66 -6.23
N ALA A 31 3.31 -13.55 -5.52
CA ALA A 31 4.61 -14.04 -5.95
C ALA A 31 4.53 -15.08 -7.08
N SER A 32 3.45 -15.86 -7.16
CA SER A 32 3.29 -16.94 -8.14
C SER A 32 2.46 -16.56 -9.37
N GLU A 33 1.55 -15.59 -9.24
CA GLU A 33 0.61 -15.19 -10.29
C GLU A 33 0.91 -13.78 -10.79
N ALA A 34 1.54 -13.68 -11.96
CA ALA A 34 1.96 -12.41 -12.55
C ALA A 34 0.78 -11.43 -12.78
N GLU A 35 -0.38 -11.93 -13.21
CA GLU A 35 -1.58 -11.10 -13.42
C GLU A 35 -2.10 -10.51 -12.11
N SER A 36 -2.15 -11.31 -11.04
CA SER A 36 -2.53 -10.85 -9.70
C SER A 36 -1.57 -9.77 -9.18
N LEU A 37 -0.27 -9.92 -9.41
CA LEU A 37 0.74 -8.92 -9.05
C LEU A 37 0.55 -7.63 -9.85
N GLN A 38 0.33 -7.73 -11.16
CA GLN A 38 0.10 -6.58 -12.03
C GLN A 38 -1.14 -5.81 -11.58
N ALA A 39 -2.26 -6.50 -11.35
CA ALA A 39 -3.51 -5.89 -10.89
C ALA A 39 -3.32 -5.18 -9.53
N PHE A 40 -2.61 -5.80 -8.59
CA PHE A 40 -2.29 -5.18 -7.30
C PHE A 40 -1.44 -3.91 -7.47
N CYS A 41 -0.38 -3.97 -8.29
CA CYS A 41 0.47 -2.81 -8.55
C CYS A 41 -0.30 -1.66 -9.22
N GLU A 42 -1.15 -1.97 -10.19
CA GLU A 42 -1.99 -0.98 -10.87
C GLU A 42 -2.98 -0.31 -9.91
N ALA A 43 -3.60 -1.07 -9.01
CA ALA A 43 -4.49 -0.52 -8.00
C ALA A 43 -3.76 0.48 -7.08
N VAL A 44 -2.56 0.11 -6.60
CA VAL A 44 -1.73 1.00 -5.78
C VAL A 44 -1.34 2.26 -6.55
N ARG A 45 -0.89 2.14 -7.80
CA ARG A 45 -0.55 3.32 -8.63
C ARG A 45 -1.75 4.24 -8.86
N LYS A 46 -2.92 3.68 -9.16
CA LYS A 46 -4.15 4.46 -9.35
C LYS A 46 -4.52 5.25 -8.09
N ALA A 47 -4.42 4.61 -6.92
CA ALA A 47 -4.66 5.29 -5.64
C ALA A 47 -3.70 6.47 -5.44
N LEU A 48 -2.39 6.27 -5.66
CA LEU A 48 -1.38 7.33 -5.53
C LEU A 48 -1.63 8.50 -6.50
N LEU A 49 -1.98 8.20 -7.75
CA LEU A 49 -2.28 9.22 -8.76
C LEU A 49 -3.55 10.02 -8.41
N SER A 50 -4.58 9.37 -7.86
CA SER A 50 -5.79 10.07 -7.42
C SER A 50 -5.54 11.03 -6.26
N MET A 51 -4.59 10.70 -5.37
CA MET A 51 -4.21 11.56 -4.24
C MET A 51 -3.37 12.76 -4.68
N ALA A 52 -2.51 12.61 -5.70
CA ALA A 52 -1.65 13.69 -6.19
C ALA A 52 -2.39 14.73 -7.06
N ALA A 53 -3.60 14.40 -7.53
CA ALA A 53 -4.41 15.27 -8.38
C ALA A 53 -5.32 16.24 -7.60
N THR A 54 -5.17 16.31 -6.27
CA THR A 54 -5.94 17.15 -5.35
C THR A 54 -5.02 18.18 -4.70
#